data_AF-A0A399ETX1-F1
#
_entry.id   AF-A0A399ETX1-F1
#
_cell.length_a   1.000
_cell.length_b   1.000
_cell.length_c   1.000
_cell.angle_alpha   90.00
_cell.angle_beta   90.00
_cell.angle_gamma   90.00
#
_symmetry.space_group_name_H-M   'P 1'
#
loop_
_entity.id
_entity.type
_entity.pdbx_description
1 polymer ?
#
loop_
_entity_poly.entity_id
_entity_poly.type
_entity_poly.pdbx_seq_one_letter_code
_entity_poly.pdbx_strand_id
1 'polypeptide(L)'
;MKVLITGGAGYIGSTVASALEDSGHTPVILDSLVTGRPEFIRGRAFYHGDIADRSLLERVFDDHPDIHATIHCAALIVVPESVEQPYLYYRENVCKSLELFKHLEELGYPRVVFSSSASIYDTVPGFKVTEDSPLKPGSPYARTKYMMEMVLQDLTRATRLRGIALRYFNPIGADPKLRSGLQVRDPSHVLGRLVDTALGKLPYFQITGTDYPTRDGTGIRDYIHVWDLAMAHVRAVERFDEALARTSNTYEVINLGSGHGNTVKELVAAFEKVWGSPINKREGPRRPGDTAGAYANADKAWELLGWKTQLSLEDGIRSALEWGRKRKEVLGYA
;
A
#
# COMPACT_ATOMS: atom_id res chain seq x y z
N MET A 1 -21.33 -4.64 2.50
CA MET A 1 -21.06 -3.98 3.81
C MET A 1 -20.70 -2.53 3.57
N LYS A 2 -20.89 -1.64 4.56
CA LYS A 2 -20.38 -0.26 4.49
C LYS A 2 -19.02 -0.19 5.19
N VAL A 3 -18.05 0.49 4.58
CA VAL A 3 -16.64 0.46 5.03
C VAL A 3 -16.07 1.87 5.03
N LEU A 4 -15.56 2.33 6.17
CA LEU A 4 -14.81 3.58 6.26
C LEU A 4 -13.41 3.37 5.68
N ILE A 5 -12.97 4.24 4.79
CA ILE A 5 -11.61 4.25 4.24
C ILE A 5 -10.97 5.59 4.57
N THR A 6 -10.03 5.58 5.52
CA THR A 6 -9.19 6.75 5.74
C THR A 6 -8.10 6.80 4.66
N GLY A 7 -7.77 7.98 4.13
CA GLY A 7 -6.82 8.09 3.02
C GLY A 7 -7.40 7.58 1.70
N GLY A 8 -8.73 7.53 1.60
CA GLY A 8 -9.45 6.97 0.46
C GLY A 8 -9.37 7.80 -0.82
N ALA A 9 -8.87 9.03 -0.76
CA ALA A 9 -8.60 9.84 -1.95
C ALA A 9 -7.19 9.58 -2.54
N GLY A 10 -6.33 8.83 -1.83
CA GLY A 10 -5.00 8.44 -2.30
C GLY A 10 -5.01 7.24 -3.27
N TYR A 11 -3.84 6.89 -3.80
CA TYR A 11 -3.69 5.85 -4.84
C TYR A 11 -4.28 4.48 -4.43
N ILE A 12 -3.85 3.93 -3.29
CA ILE A 12 -4.32 2.62 -2.83
C ILE A 12 -5.76 2.74 -2.34
N GLY A 13 -6.05 3.73 -1.47
CA GLY A 13 -7.38 3.91 -0.88
C GLY A 13 -8.49 4.08 -1.91
N SER A 14 -8.27 4.86 -2.97
CA SER A 14 -9.26 5.03 -4.05
C SER A 14 -9.46 3.76 -4.88
N THR A 15 -8.41 2.97 -5.06
CA THR A 15 -8.49 1.67 -5.75
C THR A 15 -9.22 0.64 -4.89
N VAL A 16 -9.01 0.64 -3.58
CA VAL A 16 -9.79 -0.16 -2.62
C VAL A 16 -11.26 0.24 -2.62
N ALA A 17 -11.57 1.55 -2.67
CA ALA A 17 -12.95 2.02 -2.79
C ALA A 17 -13.64 1.47 -4.05
N SER A 18 -12.96 1.51 -5.19
CA SER A 18 -13.46 0.91 -6.44
C SER A 18 -13.65 -0.60 -6.36
N ALA A 19 -12.74 -1.32 -5.69
CA ALA A 19 -12.85 -2.77 -5.51
C ALA A 19 -14.00 -3.16 -4.56
N LEU A 20 -14.25 -2.37 -3.52
CA LEU A 20 -15.40 -2.53 -2.64
C LEU A 20 -16.72 -2.36 -3.41
N GLU A 21 -16.83 -1.32 -4.23
CA GLU A 21 -18.02 -1.07 -5.07
C GLU A 21 -18.28 -2.24 -6.02
N ASP A 22 -17.24 -2.70 -6.72
CA ASP A 22 -17.35 -3.83 -7.64
C ASP A 22 -17.69 -5.15 -6.93
N SER A 23 -17.45 -5.24 -5.62
CA SER A 23 -17.82 -6.37 -4.76
C SER A 23 -19.15 -6.18 -4.01
N GLY A 24 -19.95 -5.16 -4.38
CA GLY A 24 -21.25 -4.91 -3.76
C GLY A 24 -21.16 -4.33 -2.33
N HIS A 25 -20.08 -3.61 -2.03
CA HIS A 25 -19.87 -2.90 -0.77
C HIS A 25 -19.89 -1.39 -0.99
N THR A 26 -20.08 -0.64 0.10
CA THR A 26 -20.24 0.82 0.04
C THR A 26 -19.07 1.49 0.77
N PRO A 27 -18.16 2.16 0.05
CA PRO A 27 -17.08 2.92 0.68
C PRO A 27 -17.58 4.27 1.22
N VAL A 28 -17.12 4.62 2.42
CA VAL A 28 -17.23 5.96 3.02
C VAL A 28 -15.82 6.51 3.14
N ILE A 29 -15.55 7.69 2.59
CA ILE A 29 -14.19 8.21 2.49
C ILE A 29 -13.95 9.28 3.54
N LEU A 30 -12.87 9.13 4.30
CA LEU A 30 -12.30 10.18 5.16
C LEU A 30 -10.90 10.51 4.66
N ASP A 31 -10.66 11.75 4.24
CA ASP A 31 -9.36 12.18 3.74
C ASP A 31 -9.15 13.67 4.02
N SER A 32 -7.92 14.05 4.34
CA SER A 32 -7.54 15.46 4.55
C SER A 32 -7.18 16.17 3.25
N LEU A 33 -7.00 15.42 2.16
CA LEU A 33 -6.53 15.89 0.84
C LEU A 33 -5.12 16.53 0.87
N VAL A 34 -4.32 16.24 1.91
CA VAL A 34 -2.91 16.67 1.97
C VAL A 34 -2.13 16.09 0.78
N THR A 35 -2.37 14.82 0.45
CA THR A 35 -1.84 14.16 -0.76
C THR A 35 -2.93 13.49 -1.60
N GLY A 36 -4.07 13.16 -1.00
CA GLY A 36 -5.24 12.64 -1.67
C GLY A 36 -5.84 13.65 -2.64
N ARG A 37 -6.60 13.15 -3.62
CA ARG A 37 -7.08 13.94 -4.75
C ARG A 37 -8.60 13.89 -4.87
N PRO A 38 -9.31 15.04 -4.92
CA PRO A 38 -10.78 15.10 -4.91
C PRO A 38 -11.42 14.42 -6.14
N GLU A 39 -10.67 14.23 -7.22
CA GLU A 39 -11.13 13.55 -8.42
C GLU A 39 -11.53 12.08 -8.14
N PHE A 40 -10.91 11.43 -7.14
CA PHE A 40 -11.11 10.01 -6.83
C PHE A 40 -12.16 9.73 -5.75
N ILE A 41 -12.87 10.75 -5.27
CA ILE A 41 -13.94 10.61 -4.27
C ILE A 41 -15.32 10.93 -4.85
N ARG A 42 -15.40 11.25 -6.15
CA ARG A 42 -16.66 11.64 -6.79
C ARG A 42 -17.67 10.50 -6.73
N GLY A 43 -18.89 10.81 -6.27
CA GLY A 43 -19.98 9.84 -6.14
C GLY A 43 -19.92 8.99 -4.87
N ARG A 44 -18.97 9.25 -3.95
CA ARG A 44 -18.84 8.55 -2.67
C ARG A 44 -19.18 9.49 -1.52
N ALA A 45 -19.67 8.93 -0.42
CA ALA A 45 -19.77 9.69 0.83
C ALA A 45 -18.37 10.13 1.23
N PHE A 46 -18.19 11.44 1.48
CA PHE A 46 -16.87 12.02 1.71
C PHE A 46 -16.90 13.01 2.87
N TYR A 47 -15.94 12.82 3.77
CA TYR A 47 -15.68 13.65 4.92
C TYR A 47 -14.28 14.23 4.79
N HIS A 48 -14.21 15.54 4.56
CA HIS A 48 -12.93 16.25 4.50
C HIS A 48 -12.46 16.57 5.91
N GLY A 49 -11.33 16.00 6.32
CA GLY A 49 -10.71 16.36 7.59
C GLY A 49 -9.65 15.37 8.06
N ASP A 50 -9.30 15.48 9.34
CA ASP A 50 -8.21 14.72 9.95
C ASP A 50 -8.73 13.43 10.59
N ILE A 51 -7.94 12.36 10.53
CA ILE A 51 -8.29 11.07 11.14
C ILE A 51 -8.28 11.12 12.68
N ALA A 52 -7.63 12.12 13.28
CA ALA A 52 -7.61 12.35 14.71
C ALA A 52 -8.73 13.28 15.18
N ASP A 53 -9.57 13.80 14.28
CA ASP A 53 -10.71 14.65 14.66
C ASP A 53 -11.87 13.79 15.17
N ARG A 54 -12.03 13.73 16.49
CA ARG A 54 -13.11 12.99 17.15
C ARG A 54 -14.50 13.44 16.69
N SER A 55 -14.76 14.75 16.63
CA SER A 55 -16.09 15.25 16.27
C SER A 55 -16.42 14.97 14.80
N LEU A 56 -15.41 14.90 13.93
CA LEU A 56 -15.59 14.42 12.56
C LEU A 56 -15.95 12.95 12.53
N LEU A 57 -15.26 12.10 13.30
CA LEU A 57 -15.57 10.67 13.38
C LEU A 57 -16.97 10.42 13.95
N GLU A 58 -17.37 11.14 14.99
CA GLU A 58 -18.74 11.10 15.52
C GLU A 58 -19.77 11.36 14.42
N ARG A 59 -19.60 12.43 13.62
CA ARG A 59 -20.47 12.70 12.47
C ARG A 59 -20.47 11.58 11.43
N VAL A 60 -19.31 11.04 11.09
CA VAL A 60 -19.19 9.92 10.13
C VAL A 60 -20.04 8.73 10.59
N PHE A 61 -19.97 8.38 11.87
CA PHE A 61 -20.69 7.23 12.42
C PHE A 61 -22.16 7.52 12.75
N ASP A 62 -22.53 8.77 13.00
CA ASP A 62 -23.93 9.20 13.12
C ASP A 62 -24.65 9.12 11.77
N ASP A 63 -24.00 9.58 10.70
CA ASP A 63 -24.54 9.52 9.32
C ASP A 63 -24.53 8.08 8.77
N HIS A 64 -23.62 7.24 9.26
CA HIS A 64 -23.37 5.89 8.77
C HIS A 64 -23.20 4.87 9.91
N PRO A 65 -24.25 4.63 10.73
CA PRO A 65 -24.17 3.73 11.88
C PRO A 65 -23.99 2.25 11.50
N ASP A 66 -24.18 1.92 10.22
CA ASP A 66 -24.01 0.60 9.61
C ASP A 66 -22.59 0.34 9.07
N ILE A 67 -21.61 1.23 9.35
CA ILE A 67 -20.20 0.95 9.02
C ILE A 67 -19.75 -0.32 9.74
N HIS A 68 -19.33 -1.31 8.94
CA HIS A 68 -18.92 -2.61 9.42
C HIS A 68 -17.46 -2.63 9.90
N ALA A 69 -16.57 -1.97 9.15
CA ALA A 69 -15.13 -1.95 9.41
C ALA A 69 -14.48 -0.68 8.87
N THR A 70 -13.29 -0.38 9.39
CA THR A 70 -12.42 0.72 8.92
C THR A 70 -11.18 0.15 8.23
N ILE A 71 -10.93 0.55 6.99
CA ILE A 71 -9.66 0.37 6.29
C ILE A 71 -8.81 1.62 6.49
N HIS A 72 -7.69 1.49 7.20
CA HIS A 72 -6.81 2.60 7.50
C HIS A 72 -5.64 2.69 6.50
N CYS A 73 -5.81 3.51 5.44
CA CYS A 73 -4.76 3.81 4.46
C CYS A 73 -4.07 5.18 4.66
N ALA A 74 -4.61 6.07 5.50
CA ALA A 74 -4.05 7.41 5.71
C ALA A 74 -2.65 7.33 6.35
N ALA A 75 -1.62 7.69 5.59
CA ALA A 75 -0.25 7.82 6.05
C ALA A 75 0.58 8.60 5.01
N LEU A 76 1.64 9.26 5.45
CA LEU A 76 2.74 9.69 4.59
C LEU A 76 3.63 8.49 4.26
N ILE A 77 4.11 8.40 3.02
CA ILE A 77 4.75 7.19 2.47
C ILE A 77 6.10 7.42 1.79
N VAL A 78 6.57 8.66 1.67
CA VAL A 78 7.76 9.00 0.89
C VAL A 78 9.01 8.79 1.75
N VAL A 79 9.73 7.68 1.51
CA VAL A 79 10.88 7.29 2.34
C VAL A 79 11.95 8.39 2.47
N PRO A 80 12.42 9.04 1.38
CA PRO A 80 13.42 10.11 1.51
C PRO A 80 12.94 11.30 2.37
N GLU A 81 11.69 11.74 2.16
CA GLU A 81 11.08 12.82 2.96
C GLU A 81 10.97 12.42 4.43
N SER A 82 10.70 11.14 4.73
CA SER A 82 10.67 10.67 6.13
C SER A 82 12.00 10.80 6.85
N VAL A 83 13.11 10.71 6.12
CA VAL A 83 14.47 10.90 6.66
C VAL A 83 14.75 12.38 6.89
N GLU A 84 14.30 13.24 5.97
CA GLU A 84 14.46 14.70 6.04
C GLU A 84 13.54 15.33 7.12
N GLN A 85 12.31 14.82 7.25
CA GLN A 85 11.26 15.35 8.12
C GLN A 85 10.66 14.27 9.04
N PRO A 86 11.45 13.64 9.93
CA PRO A 86 10.98 12.53 10.74
C PRO A 86 9.83 12.91 11.68
N TYR A 87 9.84 14.13 12.27
CA TYR A 87 8.76 14.59 13.15
C TYR A 87 7.39 14.53 12.45
N LEU A 88 7.32 15.00 11.21
CA LEU A 88 6.08 14.99 10.42
C LEU A 88 5.56 13.56 10.27
N TYR A 89 6.42 12.60 9.94
CA TYR A 89 6.03 11.20 9.78
C TYR A 89 5.54 10.56 11.08
N TYR A 90 6.19 10.82 12.22
CA TYR A 90 5.72 10.30 13.51
C TYR A 90 4.38 10.95 13.92
N ARG A 91 4.22 12.26 13.71
CA ARG A 91 2.96 12.95 14.00
C ARG A 91 1.81 12.39 13.14
N GLU A 92 2.02 12.33 11.83
CA GLU A 92 0.97 11.95 10.88
C GLU A 92 0.65 10.45 10.91
N ASN A 93 1.67 9.58 11.00
CA ASN A 93 1.46 8.14 10.90
C ASN A 93 1.32 7.43 12.26
N VAL A 94 1.81 8.03 13.35
CA VAL A 94 1.76 7.40 14.68
C VAL A 94 0.78 8.10 15.58
N CYS A 95 0.99 9.39 15.88
CA CYS A 95 0.14 10.10 16.84
C CYS A 95 -1.32 10.15 16.38
N LYS A 96 -1.58 10.50 15.11
CA LYS A 96 -2.95 10.58 14.59
C LYS A 96 -3.62 9.21 14.46
N SER A 97 -2.89 8.18 14.05
CA SER A 97 -3.41 6.81 13.96
C SER A 97 -3.71 6.22 15.34
N LEU A 98 -2.93 6.57 16.37
CA LEU A 98 -3.21 6.21 17.76
C LEU A 98 -4.55 6.81 18.22
N GLU A 99 -4.79 8.11 17.97
CA GLU A 99 -6.07 8.76 18.29
C GLU A 99 -7.23 8.14 17.50
N LEU A 100 -7.05 7.89 16.19
CA LEU A 100 -8.04 7.18 15.38
C LEU A 100 -8.43 5.83 16.01
N PHE A 101 -7.46 4.99 16.38
CA PHE A 101 -7.75 3.68 16.96
C PHE A 101 -8.49 3.80 18.29
N LYS A 102 -8.08 4.75 19.15
CA LYS A 102 -8.79 5.04 20.39
C LYS A 102 -10.23 5.47 20.14
N HIS A 103 -10.47 6.39 19.20
CA HIS A 103 -11.81 6.86 18.89
C HIS A 103 -12.69 5.77 18.28
N LEU A 104 -12.14 4.93 17.38
CA LEU A 104 -12.86 3.78 16.84
C LEU A 104 -13.33 2.81 17.94
N GLU A 105 -12.48 2.59 18.96
CA GLU A 105 -12.83 1.78 20.12
C GLU A 105 -13.95 2.42 20.95
N GLU A 106 -13.78 3.67 21.35
CA GLU A 106 -14.72 4.40 22.21
C GLU A 106 -16.10 4.60 21.55
N LEU A 107 -16.12 4.75 20.22
CA LEU A 107 -17.34 4.91 19.43
C LEU A 107 -18.01 3.57 19.07
N GLY A 108 -17.39 2.43 19.41
CA GLY A 108 -17.99 1.10 19.19
C GLY A 108 -17.80 0.51 17.78
N TYR A 109 -16.79 0.98 17.03
CA TYR A 109 -16.44 0.50 15.69
C TYR A 109 -15.06 -0.19 15.66
N PRO A 110 -14.91 -1.36 16.32
CA PRO A 110 -13.60 -1.90 16.68
C PRO A 110 -12.83 -2.59 15.55
N ARG A 111 -13.41 -2.79 14.36
CA ARG A 111 -12.78 -3.58 13.28
C ARG A 111 -11.88 -2.71 12.42
N VAL A 112 -10.57 -2.99 12.45
CA VAL A 112 -9.55 -2.23 11.71
C VAL A 112 -8.76 -3.14 10.77
N VAL A 113 -8.76 -2.80 9.48
CA VAL A 113 -7.79 -3.32 8.51
C VAL A 113 -6.72 -2.26 8.31
N PHE A 114 -5.51 -2.51 8.79
CA PHE A 114 -4.41 -1.55 8.79
C PHE A 114 -3.49 -1.75 7.57
N SER A 115 -3.22 -0.67 6.85
CA SER A 115 -2.23 -0.65 5.77
C SER A 115 -0.81 -0.59 6.35
N SER A 116 -0.19 -1.75 6.56
CA SER A 116 1.23 -1.86 6.94
C SER A 116 2.15 -1.93 5.71
N SER A 117 3.40 -2.33 5.87
CA SER A 117 4.40 -2.29 4.80
C SER A 117 5.43 -3.39 4.94
N ALA A 118 5.82 -4.03 3.85
CA ALA A 118 6.94 -4.97 3.83
C ALA A 118 8.30 -4.30 4.14
N SER A 119 8.38 -2.96 4.12
CA SER A 119 9.61 -2.21 4.47
C SER A 119 10.06 -2.38 5.92
N ILE A 120 9.26 -3.02 6.77
CA ILE A 120 9.61 -3.29 8.17
C ILE A 120 10.47 -4.54 8.34
N TYR A 121 10.47 -5.45 7.36
CA TYR A 121 11.24 -6.69 7.42
C TYR A 121 12.74 -6.41 7.34
N ASP A 122 13.51 -7.26 8.02
CA ASP A 122 14.95 -7.40 7.76
C ASP A 122 15.19 -8.24 6.49
N THR A 123 16.43 -8.21 6.02
CA THR A 123 16.88 -9.11 4.96
C THR A 123 17.14 -10.50 5.53
N VAL A 124 16.54 -11.53 4.92
CA VAL A 124 16.71 -12.94 5.31
C VAL A 124 17.41 -13.74 4.20
N PRO A 125 18.05 -14.89 4.52
CA PRO A 125 18.58 -15.79 3.51
C PRO A 125 17.51 -16.17 2.47
N GLY A 126 17.85 -16.06 1.18
CA GLY A 126 16.93 -16.33 0.08
C GLY A 126 15.89 -15.24 -0.19
N PHE A 127 15.87 -14.15 0.58
CA PHE A 127 15.03 -12.95 0.44
C PHE A 127 13.51 -13.16 0.51
N LYS A 128 13.03 -14.40 0.71
CA LYS A 128 11.61 -14.70 0.90
C LYS A 128 11.27 -14.54 2.38
N VAL A 129 10.36 -13.61 2.70
CA VAL A 129 9.94 -13.34 4.09
C VAL A 129 8.55 -13.88 4.36
N THR A 130 8.39 -14.50 5.52
CA THR A 130 7.11 -14.85 6.15
C THR A 130 6.73 -13.79 7.18
N GLU A 131 5.52 -13.85 7.73
CA GLU A 131 5.04 -12.94 8.77
C GLU A 131 5.88 -12.98 10.06
N ASP A 132 6.51 -14.13 10.33
CA ASP A 132 7.40 -14.37 11.47
C ASP A 132 8.87 -14.00 11.20
N SER A 133 9.18 -13.51 9.99
CA SER A 133 10.55 -13.11 9.65
C SER A 133 10.99 -11.91 10.50
N PRO A 134 12.30 -11.79 10.81
CA PRO A 134 12.82 -10.70 11.63
C PRO A 134 12.45 -9.32 11.08
N LEU A 135 12.17 -8.38 11.99
CA LEU A 135 11.80 -7.01 11.66
C LEU A 135 12.95 -6.07 11.99
N LYS A 136 13.34 -5.23 11.03
CA LYS A 136 14.41 -4.23 11.16
C LYS A 136 14.13 -3.01 10.28
N PRO A 137 13.15 -2.17 10.66
CA PRO A 137 12.76 -1.02 9.84
C PRO A 137 13.93 -0.02 9.66
N GLY A 138 14.32 0.19 8.41
CA GLY A 138 15.51 0.97 8.03
C GLY A 138 15.28 2.49 7.91
N SER A 139 14.04 2.96 7.86
CA SER A 139 13.70 4.38 7.68
C SER A 139 12.66 4.87 8.70
N PRO A 140 12.53 6.18 8.95
CA PRO A 140 11.47 6.72 9.78
C PRO A 140 10.07 6.28 9.30
N TYR A 141 9.78 6.31 8.00
CA TYR A 141 8.54 5.74 7.45
C TYR A 141 8.31 4.28 7.90
N ALA A 142 9.30 3.40 7.70
CA ALA A 142 9.16 1.99 8.10
C ALA A 142 8.98 1.84 9.62
N ARG A 143 9.67 2.67 10.43
CA ARG A 143 9.51 2.67 11.89
C ARG A 143 8.11 3.08 12.31
N THR A 144 7.48 4.05 11.65
CA THR A 144 6.10 4.43 11.95
C THR A 144 5.12 3.29 11.71
N LYS A 145 5.27 2.53 10.61
CA LYS A 145 4.43 1.35 10.35
C LYS A 145 4.64 0.26 11.40
N TYR A 146 5.91 0.00 11.76
CA TYR A 146 6.21 -0.99 12.80
C TYR A 146 5.66 -0.60 14.17
N MET A 147 5.79 0.66 14.57
CA MET A 147 5.20 1.18 15.81
C MET A 147 3.68 1.01 15.82
N MET A 148 3.00 1.28 14.71
CA MET A 148 1.55 1.12 14.65
C MET A 148 1.09 -0.34 14.70
N GLU A 149 1.88 -1.28 14.20
CA GLU A 149 1.61 -2.71 14.43
C GLU A 149 1.71 -3.07 15.91
N MET A 150 2.73 -2.57 16.62
CA MET A 150 2.88 -2.78 18.07
C MET A 150 1.70 -2.17 18.84
N VAL A 151 1.34 -0.92 18.54
CA VAL A 151 0.20 -0.23 19.14
C VAL A 151 -1.09 -1.01 18.92
N LEU A 152 -1.35 -1.44 17.68
CA LEU A 152 -2.59 -2.18 17.38
C LEU A 152 -2.61 -3.55 18.07
N GLN A 153 -1.47 -4.24 18.14
CA GLN A 153 -1.36 -5.50 18.89
C GLN A 153 -1.66 -5.30 20.38
N ASP A 154 -1.15 -4.25 21.00
CA ASP A 154 -1.39 -3.96 22.42
C ASP A 154 -2.84 -3.55 22.69
N LEU A 155 -3.38 -2.64 21.86
CA LEU A 155 -4.76 -2.16 21.99
C LEU A 155 -5.79 -3.29 21.80
N THR A 156 -5.57 -4.18 20.83
CA THR A 156 -6.49 -5.31 20.57
C THR A 156 -6.45 -6.39 21.66
N ARG A 157 -5.42 -6.42 22.51
CA ARG A 157 -5.36 -7.26 23.71
C ARG A 157 -6.07 -6.63 24.90
N ALA A 158 -6.01 -5.30 25.01
CA ALA A 158 -6.51 -4.56 26.16
C ALA A 158 -7.96 -4.05 26.01
N THR A 159 -8.48 -4.01 24.79
CA THR A 159 -9.77 -3.37 24.47
C THR A 159 -10.62 -4.24 23.55
N ARG A 160 -11.75 -3.69 23.06
CA ARG A 160 -12.60 -4.37 22.06
C ARG A 160 -12.04 -4.29 20.64
N LEU A 161 -11.02 -3.47 20.39
CA LEU A 161 -10.40 -3.36 19.07
C LEU A 161 -9.96 -4.72 18.54
N ARG A 162 -10.12 -4.90 17.24
CA ARG A 162 -9.66 -6.07 16.48
C ARG A 162 -8.94 -5.58 15.24
N GLY A 163 -7.83 -6.23 14.89
CA GLY A 163 -6.94 -5.71 13.84
C GLY A 163 -6.47 -6.78 12.86
N ILE A 164 -6.49 -6.46 11.57
CA ILE A 164 -5.71 -7.18 10.55
C ILE A 164 -4.73 -6.19 9.93
N ALA A 165 -3.43 -6.39 10.13
CA ALA A 165 -2.38 -5.62 9.48
C ALA A 165 -1.95 -6.30 8.17
N LEU A 166 -2.10 -5.57 7.07
CA LEU A 166 -1.71 -6.02 5.75
C LEU A 166 -0.33 -5.47 5.42
N ARG A 167 0.69 -6.33 5.42
CA ARG A 167 2.07 -5.97 5.03
C ARG A 167 2.22 -6.17 3.53
N TYR A 168 1.83 -5.17 2.74
CA TYR A 168 1.96 -5.23 1.30
C TYR A 168 3.35 -4.79 0.82
N PHE A 169 3.77 -5.36 -0.31
CA PHE A 169 5.07 -5.11 -0.93
C PHE A 169 5.02 -3.91 -1.88
N ASN A 170 5.34 -4.05 -3.17
CA ASN A 170 5.50 -2.92 -4.08
C ASN A 170 4.32 -2.84 -5.06
N PRO A 171 3.23 -2.12 -4.74
CA PRO A 171 2.08 -2.01 -5.62
C PRO A 171 2.41 -1.24 -6.90
N ILE A 172 2.00 -1.80 -8.04
CA ILE A 172 2.09 -1.20 -9.38
C ILE A 172 0.77 -1.36 -10.14
N GLY A 173 0.61 -0.63 -11.24
CA GLY A 173 -0.57 -0.73 -12.08
C GLY A 173 -1.63 0.32 -11.78
N ALA A 174 -2.86 0.02 -12.19
CA ALA A 174 -4.02 0.87 -12.02
C ALA A 174 -5.30 0.04 -11.86
N ASP A 175 -6.40 0.70 -11.54
CA ASP A 175 -7.74 0.10 -11.62
C ASP A 175 -8.00 -0.40 -13.05
N PRO A 176 -8.51 -1.64 -13.25
CA PRO A 176 -8.81 -2.18 -14.58
C PRO A 176 -9.81 -1.36 -15.41
N LYS A 177 -10.69 -0.61 -14.74
CA LYS A 177 -11.63 0.33 -15.38
C LYS A 177 -11.04 1.75 -15.50
N LEU A 178 -9.76 1.93 -15.16
CA LEU A 178 -9.04 3.20 -15.15
C LEU A 178 -9.76 4.30 -14.33
N ARG A 179 -10.43 3.92 -13.24
CA ARG A 179 -11.05 4.87 -12.29
C ARG A 179 -10.02 5.51 -11.36
N SER A 180 -8.99 4.76 -11.01
CA SER A 180 -7.88 5.20 -10.17
C SER A 180 -6.55 4.62 -10.65
N GLY A 181 -5.47 5.29 -10.30
CA GLY A 181 -4.10 4.89 -10.57
C GLY A 181 -3.13 5.84 -9.87
N LEU A 182 -1.84 5.73 -10.19
CA LEU A 182 -0.81 6.56 -9.56
C LEU A 182 -1.07 8.06 -9.80
N GLN A 183 -1.11 8.85 -8.73
CA GLN A 183 -1.57 10.24 -8.76
C GLN A 183 -0.41 11.27 -8.78
N VAL A 184 0.78 10.86 -8.32
CA VAL A 184 1.97 11.72 -8.06
C VAL A 184 2.60 12.25 -9.34
N ARG A 185 2.63 13.58 -9.54
CA ARG A 185 3.07 14.24 -10.80
C ARG A 185 4.36 13.67 -11.35
N ASP A 186 5.41 13.68 -10.54
CA ASP A 186 6.74 13.19 -10.88
C ASP A 186 7.07 11.97 -9.99
N PRO A 187 6.66 10.76 -10.40
CA PRO A 187 6.82 9.58 -9.59
C PRO A 187 8.30 9.20 -9.45
N SER A 188 8.83 9.27 -8.23
CA SER A 188 10.22 8.88 -7.91
C SER A 188 10.45 7.36 -7.90
N HIS A 189 9.37 6.57 -7.94
CA HIS A 189 9.42 5.12 -7.97
C HIS A 189 9.95 4.58 -9.30
N VAL A 190 10.45 3.34 -9.25
CA VAL A 190 11.18 2.70 -10.34
C VAL A 190 10.44 2.72 -11.68
N LEU A 191 9.14 2.41 -11.68
CA LEU A 191 8.32 2.38 -12.90
C LEU A 191 8.15 3.76 -13.53
N GLY A 192 8.01 4.80 -12.71
CA GLY A 192 7.95 6.19 -13.19
C GLY A 192 9.22 6.60 -13.94
N ARG A 193 10.39 6.28 -13.38
CA ARG A 193 11.68 6.56 -14.01
C ARG A 193 11.92 5.75 -15.29
N LEU A 194 11.40 4.53 -15.37
CA LEU A 194 11.42 3.73 -16.60
C LEU A 194 10.60 4.42 -17.70
N VAL A 195 9.38 4.88 -17.37
CA VAL A 195 8.52 5.62 -18.30
C VAL A 195 9.18 6.92 -18.76
N ASP A 196 9.73 7.72 -17.85
CA ASP A 196 10.39 8.98 -18.22
C ASP A 196 11.63 8.75 -19.10
N THR A 197 12.36 7.65 -18.90
CA THR A 197 13.46 7.24 -19.78
C THR A 197 12.95 6.82 -21.15
N ALA A 198 11.89 6.02 -21.21
CA ALA A 198 11.30 5.53 -22.45
C ALA A 198 10.69 6.67 -23.30
N LEU A 199 10.20 7.72 -22.65
CA LEU A 199 9.73 8.95 -23.27
C LEU A 199 10.85 9.95 -23.60
N GLY A 200 12.11 9.63 -23.30
CA GLY A 200 13.26 10.50 -23.56
C GLY A 200 13.37 11.72 -22.64
N LYS A 201 12.57 11.82 -21.57
CA LYS A 201 12.71 12.88 -20.56
C LYS A 201 13.96 12.70 -19.70
N LEU A 202 14.33 11.45 -19.46
CA LEU A 202 15.60 11.08 -18.83
C LEU A 202 16.55 10.50 -19.89
N PRO A 203 17.85 10.87 -19.88
CA PRO A 203 18.80 10.36 -20.86
C PRO A 203 19.05 8.85 -20.72
N TYR A 204 18.90 8.30 -19.51
CA TYR A 204 19.02 6.88 -19.21
C TYR A 204 18.35 6.54 -17.88
N PHE A 205 17.99 5.26 -17.72
CA PHE A 205 17.57 4.69 -16.46
C PHE A 205 18.80 4.20 -15.67
N GLN A 206 18.98 4.73 -14.46
CA GLN A 206 20.08 4.34 -13.58
C GLN A 206 19.71 3.08 -12.76
N ILE A 207 20.39 1.96 -13.02
CA ILE A 207 20.38 0.76 -12.19
C ILE A 207 21.33 1.00 -11.02
N THR A 208 20.79 1.06 -9.81
CA THR A 208 21.55 1.38 -8.58
C THR A 208 21.95 0.11 -7.83
N GLY A 209 23.24 -0.19 -7.77
CA GLY A 209 23.80 -1.38 -7.15
C GLY A 209 23.67 -2.62 -8.03
N THR A 210 24.81 -3.24 -8.35
CA THR A 210 24.94 -4.44 -9.21
C THR A 210 25.79 -5.54 -8.58
N ASP A 211 26.00 -5.45 -7.27
CA ASP A 211 26.87 -6.30 -6.47
C ASP A 211 26.14 -6.89 -5.23
N TYR A 212 24.81 -6.88 -5.21
CA TYR A 212 24.02 -7.57 -4.20
C TYR A 212 24.13 -9.09 -4.35
N PRO A 213 23.93 -9.88 -3.28
CA PRO A 213 23.92 -11.34 -3.35
C PRO A 213 22.60 -11.89 -3.94
N THR A 214 22.12 -11.28 -5.02
CA THR A 214 20.96 -11.71 -5.81
C THR A 214 21.43 -12.34 -7.12
N ARG A 215 20.52 -12.99 -7.85
CA ARG A 215 20.85 -13.76 -9.06
C ARG A 215 21.50 -12.97 -10.20
N ASP A 216 21.37 -11.64 -10.23
CA ASP A 216 21.97 -10.78 -11.26
C ASP A 216 22.70 -9.56 -10.68
N GLY A 217 22.95 -9.57 -9.38
CA GLY A 217 23.62 -8.49 -8.64
C GLY A 217 22.72 -7.30 -8.30
N THR A 218 21.52 -7.18 -8.87
CA THR A 218 20.64 -6.02 -8.62
C THR A 218 19.61 -6.27 -7.53
N GLY A 219 19.09 -5.20 -6.94
CA GLY A 219 18.08 -5.31 -5.88
C GLY A 219 16.84 -6.10 -6.30
N ILE A 220 16.24 -6.85 -5.37
CA ILE A 220 15.06 -7.71 -5.59
C ILE A 220 13.83 -7.15 -4.87
N ARG A 221 12.68 -7.10 -5.53
CA ARG A 221 11.41 -6.60 -4.97
C ARG A 221 10.26 -7.46 -5.45
N ASP A 222 9.27 -7.66 -4.59
CA ASP A 222 7.98 -8.22 -4.98
C ASP A 222 7.06 -7.11 -5.50
N TYR A 223 6.73 -7.17 -6.78
CA TYR A 223 5.77 -6.25 -7.40
C TYR A 223 4.41 -6.92 -7.46
N ILE A 224 3.42 -6.25 -6.89
CA ILE A 224 2.04 -6.73 -6.81
C ILE A 224 1.14 -5.77 -7.60
N HIS A 225 0.20 -6.30 -8.38
CA HIS A 225 -0.77 -5.45 -9.05
C HIS A 225 -1.69 -4.77 -8.02
N VAL A 226 -1.90 -3.45 -8.12
CA VAL A 226 -2.69 -2.68 -7.15
C VAL A 226 -4.14 -3.13 -7.06
N TRP A 227 -4.70 -3.63 -8.16
CA TRP A 227 -6.03 -4.25 -8.15
C TRP A 227 -6.07 -5.53 -7.30
N ASP A 228 -5.08 -6.43 -7.43
CA ASP A 228 -5.01 -7.62 -6.58
C ASP A 228 -4.84 -7.22 -5.12
N LEU A 229 -4.00 -6.22 -4.82
CA LEU A 229 -3.87 -5.65 -3.49
C LEU A 229 -5.21 -5.11 -2.96
N ALA A 230 -5.97 -4.39 -3.79
CA ALA A 230 -7.28 -3.86 -3.41
C ALA A 230 -8.28 -4.99 -3.11
N MET A 231 -8.29 -6.05 -3.93
CA MET A 231 -9.12 -7.23 -3.67
C MET A 231 -8.72 -7.95 -2.38
N ALA A 232 -7.45 -7.93 -1.97
CA ALA A 232 -7.04 -8.45 -0.67
C ALA A 232 -7.68 -7.66 0.50
N HIS A 233 -7.84 -6.34 0.36
CA HIS A 233 -8.54 -5.54 1.37
C HIS A 233 -10.03 -5.89 1.43
N VAL A 234 -10.67 -6.10 0.28
CA VAL A 234 -12.06 -6.59 0.22
C VAL A 234 -12.17 -7.91 0.97
N ARG A 235 -11.29 -8.88 0.68
CA ARG A 235 -11.27 -10.18 1.37
C ARG A 235 -11.00 -10.06 2.87
N ALA A 236 -10.11 -9.16 3.27
CA ALA A 236 -9.82 -8.89 4.68
C ALA A 236 -11.05 -8.34 5.43
N VAL A 237 -11.90 -7.54 4.78
CA VAL A 237 -13.18 -7.09 5.35
C VAL A 237 -14.21 -8.22 5.37
N GLU A 238 -14.40 -8.93 4.26
CA GLU A 238 -15.38 -10.02 4.16
C GLU A 238 -15.12 -11.17 5.13
N ARG A 239 -13.84 -11.49 5.36
CA ARG A 239 -13.42 -12.62 6.22
C ARG A 239 -12.83 -12.16 7.54
N PHE A 240 -13.09 -10.92 7.95
CA PHE A 240 -12.44 -10.31 9.12
C PHE A 240 -12.54 -11.19 10.37
N ASP A 241 -13.78 -11.53 10.77
CA ASP A 241 -14.04 -12.30 11.98
C ASP A 241 -13.56 -13.77 11.83
N GLU A 242 -13.67 -14.34 10.63
CA GLU A 242 -13.20 -15.71 10.33
C GLU A 242 -11.67 -15.83 10.42
N ALA A 243 -10.94 -14.88 9.83
CA ALA A 243 -9.48 -14.85 9.82
C ALA A 243 -8.91 -14.80 11.25
N LEU A 244 -9.50 -13.96 12.10
CA LEU A 244 -9.10 -13.85 13.52
C LEU A 244 -9.52 -15.06 14.35
N ALA A 245 -10.70 -15.64 14.09
CA ALA A 245 -11.14 -16.85 14.78
C ALA A 245 -10.22 -18.04 14.48
N ARG A 246 -9.75 -18.17 13.24
CA ARG A 246 -8.86 -19.27 12.83
C ARG A 246 -7.51 -19.29 13.52
N THR A 247 -7.00 -18.13 13.89
CA THR A 247 -5.73 -18.01 14.64
C THR A 247 -5.94 -17.84 16.13
N SER A 248 -7.20 -17.79 16.58
CA SER A 248 -7.59 -17.50 17.97
C SER A 248 -6.96 -16.21 18.52
N ASN A 249 -6.76 -15.22 17.63
CA ASN A 249 -6.09 -13.96 17.94
C ASN A 249 -7.04 -12.76 17.85
N THR A 250 -6.69 -11.66 18.52
CA THR A 250 -7.38 -10.37 18.37
C THR A 250 -6.73 -9.45 17.35
N TYR A 251 -5.49 -9.74 16.99
CA TYR A 251 -4.69 -9.06 15.98
C TYR A 251 -3.99 -10.08 15.10
N GLU A 252 -3.99 -9.85 13.79
CA GLU A 252 -3.31 -10.70 12.84
C GLU A 252 -2.52 -9.91 11.80
N VAL A 253 -1.39 -10.47 11.38
CA VAL A 253 -0.55 -9.92 10.31
C VAL A 253 -0.63 -10.82 9.10
N ILE A 254 -0.75 -10.23 7.90
CA ILE A 254 -0.81 -10.96 6.63
C ILE A 254 0.05 -10.25 5.58
N ASN A 255 0.97 -10.99 4.95
CA ASN A 255 1.76 -10.51 3.82
C ASN A 255 0.92 -10.47 2.55
N LEU A 256 1.03 -9.37 1.79
CA LEU A 256 0.41 -9.24 0.47
C LEU A 256 1.47 -8.98 -0.60
N GLY A 257 1.82 -10.03 -1.33
CA GLY A 257 2.75 -9.99 -2.45
C GLY A 257 2.39 -11.01 -3.51
N SER A 258 3.08 -10.96 -4.64
CA SER A 258 2.94 -11.94 -5.73
C SER A 258 3.58 -13.28 -5.41
N GLY A 259 4.47 -13.33 -4.39
CA GLY A 259 5.29 -14.50 -4.12
C GLY A 259 6.54 -14.60 -5.01
N HIS A 260 6.71 -13.65 -5.93
CA HIS A 260 7.79 -13.63 -6.91
C HIS A 260 8.66 -12.38 -6.73
N GLY A 261 9.88 -12.59 -6.22
CA GLY A 261 10.87 -11.51 -6.14
C GLY A 261 11.50 -11.25 -7.51
N ASN A 262 11.33 -10.06 -8.05
CA ASN A 262 11.89 -9.62 -9.32
C ASN A 262 13.11 -8.74 -9.08
N THR A 263 14.20 -8.98 -9.78
CA THR A 263 15.36 -8.10 -9.75
C THR A 263 15.11 -6.81 -10.53
N VAL A 264 15.97 -5.80 -10.38
CA VAL A 264 15.86 -4.57 -11.18
C VAL A 264 16.03 -4.87 -12.66
N LYS A 265 16.96 -5.75 -13.06
CA LYS A 265 17.16 -6.09 -14.47
C LYS A 265 15.97 -6.86 -15.05
N GLU A 266 15.32 -7.73 -14.28
CA GLU A 266 14.09 -8.41 -14.71
C GLU A 266 12.91 -7.45 -14.83
N LEU A 267 12.76 -6.51 -13.90
CA LEU A 267 11.76 -5.45 -14.04
C LEU A 267 11.99 -4.65 -15.33
N VAL A 268 13.24 -4.28 -15.62
CA VAL A 268 13.59 -3.57 -16.86
C VAL A 268 13.23 -4.42 -18.08
N ALA A 269 13.55 -5.72 -18.08
CA ALA A 269 13.21 -6.61 -19.19
C ALA A 269 11.70 -6.75 -19.38
N ALA A 270 10.93 -6.90 -18.30
CA ALA A 270 9.47 -6.93 -18.34
C ALA A 270 8.90 -5.61 -18.87
N PHE A 271 9.49 -4.47 -18.47
CA PHE A 271 9.12 -3.16 -18.97
C PHE A 271 9.40 -3.02 -20.47
N GLU A 272 10.60 -3.35 -20.95
CA GLU A 272 10.98 -3.27 -22.37
C GLU A 272 10.07 -4.17 -23.23
N LYS A 273 9.68 -5.35 -22.72
CA LYS A 273 8.72 -6.25 -23.37
C LYS A 273 7.33 -5.62 -23.53
N VAL A 274 6.81 -4.96 -22.49
CA VAL A 274 5.48 -4.30 -22.55
C VAL A 274 5.54 -3.01 -23.35
N TRP A 275 6.64 -2.26 -23.23
CA TRP A 275 6.86 -1.01 -23.95
C TRP A 275 7.08 -1.24 -25.46
N GLY A 276 7.68 -2.38 -25.83
CA GLY A 276 7.93 -2.79 -27.21
C GLY A 276 9.28 -2.31 -27.76
N SER A 277 10.12 -1.67 -26.95
CA SER A 277 11.48 -1.26 -27.34
C SER A 277 12.43 -1.25 -26.15
N PRO A 278 13.74 -1.43 -26.38
CA PRO A 278 14.74 -1.24 -25.34
C PRO A 278 14.79 0.22 -24.88
N ILE A 279 15.23 0.44 -23.64
CA ILE A 279 15.52 1.76 -23.07
C ILE A 279 17.02 1.92 -22.80
N ASN A 280 17.49 3.17 -22.79
CA ASN A 280 18.85 3.46 -22.39
C ASN A 280 19.02 3.24 -20.88
N LYS A 281 20.08 2.53 -20.47
CA LYS A 281 20.31 2.11 -19.09
C LYS A 281 21.77 2.23 -18.70
N ARG A 282 22.06 2.61 -17.46
CA ARG A 282 23.42 2.68 -16.90
C ARG A 282 23.47 2.08 -15.50
N GLU A 283 24.51 1.31 -15.23
CA GLU A 283 24.82 0.83 -13.89
C GLU A 283 25.51 1.91 -13.05
N GLY A 284 25.41 1.82 -11.73
CA GLY A 284 26.12 2.71 -10.82
C GLY A 284 25.97 2.27 -9.37
N PRO A 285 26.49 3.07 -8.42
CA PRO A 285 26.63 2.63 -7.05
C PRO A 285 25.28 2.37 -6.38
N ARG A 286 25.32 1.58 -5.31
CA ARG A 286 24.18 1.43 -4.40
C ARG A 286 23.78 2.80 -3.86
N ARG A 287 22.48 3.02 -3.65
CA ARG A 287 22.04 4.19 -2.90
C ARG A 287 22.30 3.97 -1.41
N PRO A 288 22.73 5.00 -0.65
CA PRO A 288 22.85 4.88 0.79
C PRO A 288 21.55 4.36 1.42
N GLY A 289 21.65 3.28 2.20
CA GLY A 289 20.50 2.63 2.83
C GLY A 289 19.74 1.61 1.99
N ASP A 290 20.06 1.42 0.70
CA ASP A 290 19.42 0.37 -0.12
C ASP A 290 19.88 -1.02 0.32
N THR A 291 18.92 -1.88 0.67
CA THR A 291 19.12 -3.31 0.91
C THR A 291 18.93 -4.11 -0.38
N ALA A 292 19.44 -5.35 -0.41
CA ALA A 292 19.18 -6.29 -1.50
C ALA A 292 17.67 -6.40 -1.74
N GLY A 293 16.89 -6.55 -0.67
CA GLY A 293 15.42 -6.49 -0.69
C GLY A 293 14.77 -7.74 -0.12
N ALA A 294 13.46 -7.85 -0.32
CA ALA A 294 12.65 -8.97 0.13
C ALA A 294 11.46 -9.18 -0.81
N TYR A 295 10.92 -10.40 -0.81
CA TYR A 295 9.65 -10.76 -1.45
C TYR A 295 8.81 -11.67 -0.58
N ALA A 296 7.50 -11.71 -0.84
CA ALA A 296 6.56 -12.34 0.07
C ALA A 296 6.62 -13.88 0.01
N ASN A 297 6.47 -14.53 1.15
CA ASN A 297 5.58 -15.68 1.23
C ASN A 297 4.14 -15.16 1.41
N ALA A 298 3.20 -15.62 0.60
CA ALA A 298 1.80 -15.20 0.63
C ALA A 298 0.82 -16.35 1.00
N ASP A 299 1.33 -17.45 1.55
CA ASP A 299 0.55 -18.65 1.88
C ASP A 299 -0.52 -18.33 2.93
N LYS A 300 -0.18 -17.52 3.94
CA LYS A 300 -1.11 -17.07 4.98
C LYS A 300 -2.26 -16.23 4.42
N ALA A 301 -2.02 -15.44 3.38
CA ALA A 301 -3.07 -14.68 2.71
C ALA A 301 -4.06 -15.60 1.97
N TRP A 302 -3.56 -16.66 1.34
CA TRP A 302 -4.41 -17.69 0.76
C TRP A 302 -5.22 -18.42 1.83
N GLU A 303 -4.56 -18.85 2.90
CA GLU A 303 -5.21 -19.56 3.99
C GLU A 303 -6.30 -18.72 4.63
N LEU A 304 -5.97 -17.55 5.17
CA LEU A 304 -6.90 -16.75 5.98
C LEU A 304 -7.90 -15.97 5.14
N LEU A 305 -7.51 -15.46 3.97
CA LEU A 305 -8.35 -14.57 3.16
C LEU A 305 -8.89 -15.24 1.90
N GLY A 306 -8.39 -16.43 1.51
CA GLY A 306 -8.76 -17.06 0.25
C GLY A 306 -8.25 -16.24 -0.94
N TRP A 307 -7.20 -15.45 -0.72
CA TRP A 307 -6.68 -14.48 -1.66
C TRP A 307 -5.33 -14.91 -2.20
N LYS A 308 -5.15 -14.75 -3.51
CA LYS A 308 -3.86 -14.84 -4.20
C LYS A 308 -3.88 -13.88 -5.39
N THR A 309 -2.70 -13.39 -5.77
CA THR A 309 -2.56 -12.57 -6.97
C THR A 309 -3.01 -13.33 -8.23
N GLN A 310 -3.57 -12.60 -9.18
CA GLN A 310 -4.02 -13.10 -10.48
C GLN A 310 -3.29 -12.40 -11.63
N LEU A 311 -2.82 -11.17 -11.41
CA LEU A 311 -2.23 -10.32 -12.43
C LEU A 311 -0.70 -10.38 -12.36
N SER A 312 -0.07 -10.44 -13.53
CA SER A 312 1.38 -10.53 -13.68
C SER A 312 2.07 -9.16 -13.49
N LEU A 313 3.41 -9.19 -13.42
CA LEU A 313 4.24 -7.99 -13.48
C LEU A 313 3.96 -7.20 -14.77
N GLU A 314 3.90 -7.88 -15.91
CA GLU A 314 3.60 -7.24 -17.19
C GLU A 314 2.20 -6.62 -17.24
N ASP A 315 1.20 -7.23 -16.61
CA ASP A 315 -0.14 -6.63 -16.50
C ASP A 315 -0.10 -5.35 -15.67
N GLY A 316 0.67 -5.34 -14.57
CA GLY A 316 0.87 -4.14 -13.74
C GLY A 316 1.61 -3.03 -14.48
N ILE A 317 2.59 -3.37 -15.30
CA ILE A 317 3.27 -2.39 -16.14
C ILE A 317 2.29 -1.85 -17.20
N ARG A 318 1.52 -2.72 -17.86
CA ARG A 318 0.58 -2.33 -18.92
C ARG A 318 -0.50 -1.39 -18.39
N SER A 319 -1.16 -1.75 -17.29
CA SER A 319 -2.22 -0.91 -16.70
C SER A 319 -1.69 0.42 -16.17
N ALA A 320 -0.45 0.46 -15.66
CA ALA A 320 0.20 1.71 -15.28
C ALA A 320 0.46 2.62 -16.49
N LEU A 321 0.87 2.08 -17.63
CA LEU A 321 1.07 2.84 -18.87
C LEU A 321 -0.26 3.36 -19.44
N GLU A 322 -1.30 2.53 -19.43
CA GLU A 322 -2.65 2.92 -19.83
C GLU A 322 -3.20 4.04 -18.94
N TRP A 323 -3.02 3.91 -17.63
CA TRP A 323 -3.34 4.97 -16.69
C TRP A 323 -2.55 6.23 -16.96
N GLY A 324 -1.24 6.14 -17.24
CA GLY A 324 -0.42 7.31 -17.59
C GLY A 324 -0.98 8.13 -18.75
N ARG A 325 -1.61 7.49 -19.74
CA ARG A 325 -2.30 8.17 -20.85
C ARG A 325 -3.60 8.84 -20.39
N LYS A 326 -4.41 8.13 -19.60
CA LYS A 326 -5.70 8.61 -19.08
C LYS A 326 -5.55 9.71 -18.04
N ARG A 327 -4.48 9.67 -17.26
CA ARG A 327 -4.19 10.55 -16.14
C ARG A 327 -4.24 12.02 -16.51
N LYS A 328 -3.75 12.40 -17.69
CA LYS A 328 -3.80 13.79 -18.17
C LYS A 328 -5.24 14.31 -18.25
N GLU A 329 -6.18 13.47 -18.65
CA GLU A 329 -7.61 13.83 -18.73
C GLU A 329 -8.24 13.95 -17.33
N VAL A 330 -7.78 13.15 -16.37
CA VAL A 330 -8.33 13.09 -15.02
C VAL A 330 -7.75 14.18 -14.11
N LEU A 331 -6.43 14.37 -14.14
CA LEU A 331 -5.69 15.22 -13.19
C LEU A 331 -5.16 16.53 -13.79
N GLY A 332 -5.27 16.71 -15.11
CA GLY A 332 -4.85 17.94 -15.79
C GLY A 332 -3.34 18.08 -16.02
N TYR A 333 -2.54 17.06 -15.70
CA TYR A 333 -1.10 17.02 -15.97
C TYR A 333 -0.65 15.65 -16.47
N ALA A 334 0.36 15.65 -17.33
CA ALA A 334 1.02 14.45 -17.84
C ALA A 334 1.87 13.80 -16.75
#